data_AF-A0A838WQT8-F1
#
_entry.id   AF-A0A838WQT8-F1
#
_cell.length_a   1.000
_cell.length_b   1.000
_cell.length_c   1.000
_cell.angle_alpha   90.00
_cell.angle_beta   90.00
_cell.angle_gamma   90.00
#
_symmetry.space_group_name_H-M   'P 1'
#
loop_
_entity.id
_entity.type
_entity.pdbx_description
1 polymer ?
#
loop_
_entity_poly.entity_id
_entity_poly.type
_entity_poly.pdbx_seq_one_letter_code
_entity_poly.pdbx_strand_id
1 'polypeptide(L)'
;GSDYNNIGTSVTFAAGSSTATVAVDPTADTTVESDETVILTLNSGTGYTIGTTSGVTGTITNDDTQVALAVSPTTVTEDGTNNLVYTFTRTGV
;
A
#
# COMPACT_ATOMS: atom_id res chain seq x y z
N GLY A 1 -10.46 -1.14 3.66
CA GLY A 1 -9.38 -1.28 2.69
C GLY A 1 -9.71 -2.43 1.80
N SER A 2 -9.45 -2.28 0.51
CA SER A 2 -9.32 -3.42 -0.42
C SER A 2 -7.86 -3.90 -0.47
N ASP A 3 -6.99 -3.19 0.24
CA ASP A 3 -5.54 -3.15 0.18
C ASP A 3 -4.88 -4.38 0.81
N TYR A 4 -5.63 -5.14 1.62
CA TYR A 4 -5.24 -6.46 2.09
C TYR A 4 -6.45 -7.32 2.45
N ASN A 5 -6.26 -8.64 2.46
CA ASN A 5 -7.31 -9.61 2.80
C ASN A 5 -7.74 -9.54 4.28
N ASN A 6 -8.94 -10.04 4.61
CA ASN A 6 -9.35 -10.16 6.01
C ASN A 6 -8.39 -11.08 6.80
N ILE A 7 -7.79 -10.55 7.86
CA ILE A 7 -6.77 -11.19 8.70
C ILE A 7 -7.33 -11.93 9.94
N GLY A 8 -8.65 -11.91 10.14
CA GLY A 8 -9.30 -12.53 11.30
C GLY A 8 -9.07 -11.76 12.61
N THR A 9 -9.48 -12.37 13.74
CA THR A 9 -9.45 -11.73 15.08
C THR A 9 -8.78 -12.56 16.16
N SER A 10 -8.22 -13.72 15.81
CA SER A 10 -7.56 -14.61 16.76
C SER A 10 -6.41 -15.37 16.11
N VAL A 11 -5.46 -15.78 16.93
CA VAL A 11 -4.35 -16.66 16.53
C VAL A 11 -4.28 -17.84 17.50
N THR A 12 -3.95 -19.03 17.00
CA THR A 12 -3.84 -20.24 17.81
C THR A 12 -2.38 -20.68 17.88
N PHE A 13 -1.89 -20.92 19.10
CA PHE A 13 -0.61 -21.58 19.32
C PHE A 13 -0.80 -23.09 19.21
N ALA A 14 -0.04 -23.73 18.32
CA ALA A 14 0.01 -25.19 18.27
C ALA A 14 0.58 -25.75 19.59
N ALA A 15 0.15 -26.96 19.97
CA ALA A 15 0.62 -27.60 21.20
C ALA A 15 2.16 -27.68 21.22
N GLY A 16 2.77 -27.15 22.29
CA GLY A 16 4.22 -27.09 22.45
C GLY A 16 4.93 -25.95 21.68
N SER A 17 4.23 -25.15 20.87
CA SER A 17 4.80 -23.98 20.19
C SER A 17 4.75 -22.74 21.07
N SER A 18 5.85 -21.98 21.08
CA SER A 18 5.93 -20.66 21.70
C SER A 18 5.62 -19.52 20.73
N THR A 19 5.39 -19.83 19.45
CA THR A 19 5.14 -18.84 18.40
C THR A 19 3.93 -19.21 17.55
N ALA A 20 3.18 -18.19 17.15
CA ALA A 20 2.17 -18.26 16.12
C ALA A 20 2.23 -16.97 15.29
N THR A 21 1.86 -17.05 14.02
CA THR A 21 2.00 -15.94 13.07
C THR A 21 0.65 -15.57 12.48
N VAL A 22 0.44 -14.27 12.26
CA VAL A 22 -0.66 -13.73 11.46
C VAL A 22 -0.02 -13.09 10.23
N ALA A 23 -0.46 -13.49 9.04
CA ALA A 23 -0.01 -12.90 7.79
C ALA A 23 -0.99 -11.80 7.36
N VAL A 24 -0.43 -10.63 7.03
CA VAL A 24 -1.15 -9.55 6.33
C VAL A 24 -0.63 -9.57 4.91
N ASP A 25 -1.49 -9.93 3.97
CA ASP A 25 -1.13 -10.09 2.55
C ASP A 25 -1.76 -8.95 1.74
N PRO A 26 -0.95 -7.99 1.25
CA PRO A 26 -1.44 -6.89 0.45
C PRO A 26 -2.09 -7.36 -0.86
N THR A 27 -3.14 -6.68 -1.30
CA THR A 27 -3.75 -6.89 -2.61
C THR A 27 -2.96 -6.08 -3.62
N ALA A 28 -2.27 -6.73 -4.55
CA ALA A 28 -1.56 -6.03 -5.61
C ALA A 28 -2.54 -5.36 -6.59
N ASP A 29 -2.27 -4.11 -6.96
CA ASP A 29 -2.92 -3.46 -8.08
C ASP A 29 -1.96 -2.56 -8.89
N THR A 30 -2.46 -1.47 -9.50
CA THR A 30 -1.69 -0.57 -10.38
C THR A 30 -2.00 0.90 -10.14
N THR A 31 -2.73 1.20 -9.06
CA THR A 31 -3.23 2.52 -8.73
C THR A 31 -2.18 3.21 -7.88
N VAL A 32 -1.64 4.32 -8.36
CA VAL A 32 -0.73 5.12 -7.53
C VAL A 32 -1.50 5.67 -6.34
N GLU A 33 -1.14 5.21 -5.15
CA GLU A 33 -1.70 5.62 -3.87
C GLU A 33 -0.60 5.97 -2.85
N SER A 34 -1.00 6.26 -1.61
CA SER A 34 -0.06 6.58 -0.52
C SER A 34 0.15 5.35 0.34
N ASP A 35 1.33 5.21 0.95
CA ASP A 35 1.60 4.14 1.91
C ASP A 35 0.50 4.01 2.98
N GLU A 36 0.03 2.79 3.22
CA GLU A 36 -0.98 2.50 4.24
C GLU A 36 -0.37 1.91 5.50
N THR A 37 -1.05 2.13 6.63
CA THR A 37 -0.62 1.65 7.94
C THR A 37 -1.54 0.55 8.45
N VAL A 38 -0.96 -0.56 8.89
CA VAL A 38 -1.65 -1.66 9.57
C VAL A 38 -1.23 -1.69 11.04
N ILE A 39 -2.20 -1.66 11.95
CA ILE A 39 -1.94 -1.68 13.40
C ILE A 39 -2.64 -2.89 14.01
N LEU A 40 -1.88 -3.76 14.67
CA LEU A 40 -2.41 -4.88 15.44
C LEU A 40 -2.28 -4.61 16.94
N THR A 41 -3.38 -4.80 17.66
CA THR A 41 -3.43 -4.72 19.13
C THR A 41 -3.76 -6.07 19.73
N LEU A 42 -3.27 -6.33 20.94
CA LEU A 42 -3.64 -7.51 21.71
C LEU A 42 -4.80 -7.18 22.64
N ASN A 43 -5.87 -7.97 22.56
CA ASN A 43 -6.98 -7.88 23.50
C ASN A 43 -6.62 -8.61 24.80
N SER A 44 -7.03 -8.06 25.94
CA SER A 44 -6.89 -8.73 27.24
C SER A 44 -7.80 -9.97 27.31
N GLY A 45 -7.40 -10.93 28.13
CA GLY A 45 -8.12 -12.18 28.32
C GLY A 45 -7.70 -12.91 29.59
N THR A 46 -8.21 -14.13 29.74
CA THR A 46 -7.86 -15.02 30.85
C THR A 46 -6.77 -16.01 30.43
N GLY A 47 -5.91 -16.41 31.39
CA GLY A 47 -4.88 -17.43 31.15
C GLY A 47 -3.55 -16.91 30.57
N TYR A 48 -3.41 -15.59 30.35
CA TYR A 48 -2.16 -14.96 29.93
C TYR A 48 -2.06 -13.51 30.40
N THR A 49 -0.85 -12.96 30.39
CA THR A 49 -0.58 -11.54 30.57
C THR A 49 -0.09 -10.94 29.26
N ILE A 50 -0.48 -9.69 28.97
CA ILE A 50 -0.04 -8.98 27.77
C ILE A 50 1.30 -8.31 28.05
N GLY A 51 2.32 -8.63 27.25
CA GLY A 51 3.62 -7.95 27.30
C GLY A 51 3.68 -6.66 26.49
N THR A 52 2.92 -6.57 25.39
CA THR A 52 2.91 -5.40 24.48
C THR A 52 1.56 -4.70 24.55
N THR A 53 1.51 -3.55 25.22
CA THR A 53 0.27 -2.83 25.53
C THR A 53 -0.12 -1.77 24.49
N SER A 54 0.79 -1.41 23.58
CA SER A 54 0.53 -0.53 22.45
C SER A 54 0.34 -1.33 21.17
N GLY A 55 -0.37 -0.76 20.19
CA GLY A 55 -0.49 -1.35 18.86
C GLY A 55 0.88 -1.49 18.20
N VAL A 56 1.11 -2.62 17.55
CA VAL A 56 2.30 -2.87 16.73
C VAL A 56 1.96 -2.53 15.29
N THR A 57 2.82 -1.71 14.69
CA THR A 57 2.57 -1.12 13.37
C THR A 57 3.39 -1.81 12.28
N GLY A 58 2.74 -2.10 11.16
CA GLY A 58 3.36 -2.38 9.87
C GLY A 58 2.88 -1.36 8.82
N THR A 59 3.60 -1.28 7.70
CA THR A 59 3.29 -0.38 6.59
C THR A 59 3.26 -1.17 5.29
N ILE A 60 2.23 -0.92 4.48
CA ILE A 60 2.15 -1.36 3.09
C ILE A 60 2.62 -0.16 2.27
N THR A 61 3.73 -0.31 1.55
CA THR A 61 4.28 0.77 0.73
C THR A 61 3.72 0.69 -0.68
N ASN A 62 3.26 1.80 -1.24
CA ASN A 62 2.87 1.86 -2.64
C ASN A 62 4.12 1.64 -3.50
N ASP A 63 4.07 0.66 -4.41
CA ASP A 63 5.12 0.41 -5.41
C ASP A 63 4.68 0.72 -6.84
N ASP A 64 3.52 1.35 -7.00
CA ASP A 64 2.98 1.70 -8.29
C ASP A 64 3.55 2.99 -8.87
N THR A 65 3.71 2.97 -10.19
CA THR A 65 4.12 4.11 -11.02
C THR A 65 3.15 4.26 -12.19
N GLN A 66 2.80 5.50 -12.50
CA GLN A 66 2.01 5.86 -13.68
C GLN A 66 2.73 6.89 -14.54
N VAL A 67 2.56 6.78 -15.86
CA VAL A 67 3.07 7.76 -16.84
C VAL A 67 1.91 8.32 -17.66
N ALA A 68 1.83 9.63 -17.73
CA ALA A 68 0.91 10.36 -18.60
C ALA A 68 1.69 11.09 -19.70
N LEU A 69 1.06 11.25 -20.87
CA LEU A 69 1.59 11.97 -22.00
C LEU A 69 0.59 13.05 -22.43
N ALA A 70 1.08 14.28 -22.54
CA ALA A 70 0.32 15.41 -23.04
C ALA A 70 1.08 16.12 -24.15
N VAL A 71 0.36 16.84 -25.02
CA VAL A 71 0.94 17.71 -26.02
C VAL A 71 0.31 19.10 -25.92
N SER A 72 1.12 20.14 -25.96
CA SER A 72 0.64 21.52 -26.01
C SER A 72 1.62 22.42 -26.77
N PRO A 73 1.17 23.19 -27.78
CA PRO A 73 -0.20 23.20 -28.34
C PRO A 73 -0.56 21.88 -29.04
N THR A 74 -1.84 21.61 -29.28
CA THR A 74 -2.30 20.38 -29.95
C THR A 74 -2.18 20.42 -31.47
N THR A 75 -1.98 21.60 -32.05
CA THR A 75 -1.75 21.81 -33.48
C THR A 75 -0.78 22.98 -33.69
N VAL A 76 -0.03 22.91 -34.79
CA VAL A 76 0.85 23.99 -35.28
C VAL A 76 0.75 24.05 -36.81
N THR A 77 1.05 25.22 -37.39
CA THR A 77 1.19 25.36 -38.84
C THR A 77 2.56 24.81 -39.27
N GLU A 78 2.63 24.15 -40.41
CA GLU A 78 3.88 23.56 -40.96
C GLU A 78 5.00 24.60 -41.10
N ASP A 79 4.68 25.81 -41.56
CA ASP A 79 5.62 26.93 -41.69
C ASP A 79 5.54 27.94 -40.53
N GLY A 80 4.95 27.53 -39.40
CA GLY A 80 4.84 28.34 -38.19
C GLY A 80 6.13 28.35 -37.36
N THR A 81 6.18 29.21 -36.34
CA THR A 81 7.33 29.29 -35.41
C THR A 81 7.16 28.43 -34.16
N ASN A 82 5.98 27.86 -33.93
CA ASN A 82 5.67 27.06 -32.74
C ASN A 82 5.88 25.57 -33.04
N ASN A 83 6.45 24.85 -32.08
CA ASN A 83 6.58 23.41 -32.13
C ASN A 83 5.47 22.74 -31.32
N LEU A 84 5.08 21.53 -31.71
CA LEU A 84 4.38 20.63 -30.79
C LEU A 84 5.36 20.24 -29.68
N VAL A 85 4.96 20.42 -28.42
CA VAL A 85 5.76 20.01 -27.26
C VAL A 85 5.04 18.89 -26.55
N TYR A 86 5.66 17.71 -26.52
CA TYR A 86 5.18 16.56 -25.78
C TYR A 86 5.82 16.53 -24.41
N THR A 87 4.98 16.41 -23.37
CA THR A 87 5.40 16.33 -21.99
C THR A 87 5.00 14.98 -21.44
N PHE A 88 6.00 14.24 -20.95
CA PHE A 88 5.79 13.01 -20.19
C PHE A 88 5.82 13.38 -18.71
N THR A 89 4.78 12.97 -17.98
CA THR A 89 4.69 13.14 -16.53
C THR A 89 4.68 11.76 -15.90
N ARG A 90 5.61 11.51 -14.97
CA ARG A 90 5.61 10.30 -14.15
C ARG A 90 5.16 10.65 -12.73
N THR A 91 4.28 9.83 -12.17
CA THR A 91 3.81 9.89 -10.78
C THR A 91 3.97 8.52 -10.13
N GLY A 92 4.01 8.46 -8.80
CA GLY A 92 4.34 7.24 -8.06
C GLY A 92 5.83 7.11 -7.78
N VAL A 93 6.29 5.89 -7.50
CA VAL A 93 7.68 5.59 -7.08
C VAL A 93 8.42 4.63 -8.01
#